data_AF-A0A1V5AT67-F1
#
_entry.id   AF-A0A1V5AT67-F1
#
_cell.length_a   1.000
_cell.length_b   1.000
_cell.length_c   1.000
_cell.angle_alpha   90.00
_cell.angle_beta   90.00
_cell.angle_gamma   90.00
#
_symmetry.space_group_name_H-M   'P 1'
#
loop_
_entity.id
_entity.type
_entity.pdbx_description
1 polymer ?
#
loop_
_entity_poly.entity_id
_entity_poly.type
_entity_poly.pdbx_seq_one_letter_code
_entity_poly.pdbx_strand_id
1 'polypeptide(L)'
;MLNRAADAARSAGVSADWIRSDADLAEGRFDPLALATTSQCPPREDLAPIAVRERGFMPTELVLLLRLAGLTALNIWGGTAGNWGRIALDLDEIEIMIVGCKTAEYTAASCVST
;
A
#
# COMPACT_ATOMS: atom_id res chain seq x y z
N MET A 1 5.55 -23.31 -9.86
CA MET A 1 5.53 -22.33 -10.96
C MET A 1 6.62 -21.27 -10.78
N LEU A 2 6.74 -20.68 -9.59
CA LEU A 2 7.75 -19.66 -9.27
C LEU A 2 9.21 -20.14 -9.44
N ASN A 3 9.53 -21.37 -9.05
CA ASN A 3 10.89 -21.92 -9.24
C ASN A 3 11.30 -21.98 -10.72
N ARG A 4 10.37 -22.37 -11.62
CA ARG A 4 10.63 -22.38 -13.07
C ARG A 4 10.80 -20.97 -13.64
N ALA A 5 10.07 -19.98 -13.11
CA ALA A 5 10.22 -18.59 -13.49
C ALA A 5 11.56 -18.00 -13.02
N ALA A 6 12.01 -18.35 -11.81
CA ALA A 6 13.32 -17.95 -11.30
C ALA A 6 14.48 -18.58 -12.08
N ASP A 7 14.37 -19.86 -12.46
CA ASP A 7 15.34 -20.54 -13.33
C ASP A 7 15.41 -19.90 -14.72
N ALA A 8 14.26 -19.55 -15.30
CA ALA A 8 14.19 -18.85 -16.57
C ALA A 8 14.82 -17.44 -16.49
N ALA A 9 14.52 -16.67 -15.45
CA ALA A 9 15.11 -15.35 -15.21
C ALA A 9 16.65 -15.43 -15.09
N ARG A 10 17.17 -16.38 -14.30
CA ARG A 10 18.62 -16.63 -14.18
C ARG A 10 19.25 -16.99 -15.53
N SER A 11 18.62 -17.87 -16.29
CA SER A 11 19.14 -18.28 -17.62
C SER A 11 19.17 -17.13 -18.64
N ALA A 12 18.34 -16.11 -18.44
CA ALA A 12 18.30 -14.89 -19.25
C ALA A 12 19.19 -13.76 -18.69
N GLY A 13 19.92 -13.99 -17.59
CA GLY A 13 20.73 -12.96 -16.93
C GLY A 13 19.92 -11.90 -16.18
N VAL A 14 18.64 -12.18 -15.88
CA VAL A 14 17.73 -11.27 -15.17
C VAL A 14 17.64 -11.66 -13.70
N SER A 15 17.83 -10.68 -12.80
CA SER A 15 17.51 -10.86 -11.37
C SER A 15 16.01 -10.67 -11.17
N ALA A 16 15.35 -11.69 -10.64
CA ALA A 16 13.95 -11.61 -10.22
C ALA A 16 13.91 -11.69 -8.70
N ASP A 17 13.45 -10.61 -8.07
CA ASP A 17 13.20 -10.57 -6.64
C ASP A 17 11.69 -10.64 -6.40
N TRP A 18 11.26 -11.59 -5.58
CA TRP A 18 9.83 -11.81 -5.33
C TRP A 18 9.42 -11.04 -4.09
N ILE A 19 8.40 -10.19 -4.24
CA ILE A 19 7.84 -9.43 -3.12
C ILE A 19 7.28 -10.37 -2.04
N ARG A 20 6.80 -11.57 -2.41
CA ARG A 20 6.31 -12.64 -1.51
C ARG A 20 6.59 -14.03 -2.08
N SER A 21 6.88 -14.99 -1.22
CA SER A 21 7.13 -16.40 -1.55
C SER A 21 6.30 -17.37 -0.70
N ASP A 22 6.20 -18.64 -1.13
CA ASP A 22 5.57 -19.69 -0.33
C ASP A 22 6.29 -19.94 1.01
N ALA A 23 7.60 -19.64 1.09
CA ALA A 23 8.35 -19.71 2.32
C ALA A 23 7.87 -18.65 3.34
N ASP A 24 7.50 -17.46 2.88
CA ASP A 24 6.97 -16.41 3.77
C ASP A 24 5.62 -16.79 4.39
N LEU A 25 4.81 -17.58 3.67
CA LEU A 25 3.58 -18.16 4.20
C LEU A 25 3.89 -19.23 5.26
N ALA A 26 4.78 -20.17 4.93
CA ALA A 26 5.14 -21.27 5.82
C ALA A 26 5.79 -20.80 7.13
N GLU A 27 6.56 -19.72 7.07
CA GLU A 27 7.26 -19.11 8.21
C GLU A 27 6.40 -18.07 8.95
N GLY A 28 5.16 -17.82 8.50
CA GLY A 28 4.25 -16.84 9.13
C GLY A 28 4.67 -15.38 8.97
N ARG A 29 5.61 -15.09 8.05
CA ARG A 29 6.01 -13.71 7.69
C ARG A 29 4.95 -12.99 6.88
N PHE A 30 4.07 -13.71 6.21
CA PHE A 30 2.96 -13.15 5.46
C PHE A 30 1.66 -13.92 5.69
N ASP A 31 0.60 -13.20 6.06
CA ASP A 31 -0.77 -13.69 6.15
C ASP A 31 -1.58 -13.12 4.98
N PRO A 32 -1.92 -13.92 3.96
CA PRO A 32 -2.64 -13.45 2.78
C PRO A 32 -4.11 -13.11 3.06
N LEU A 33 -4.72 -13.65 4.13
CA LEU A 33 -6.10 -13.34 4.49
C LEU A 33 -6.20 -11.99 5.18
N ALA A 34 -5.20 -11.67 6.01
CA ALA A 34 -5.13 -10.36 6.67
C ALA A 34 -4.38 -9.30 5.86
N LEU A 35 -3.78 -9.67 4.70
CA LEU A 35 -2.77 -8.89 3.99
C LEU A 35 -1.71 -8.32 4.94
N ALA A 36 -1.29 -9.14 5.90
CA ALA A 36 -0.41 -8.71 6.98
C ALA A 36 0.99 -9.30 6.83
N THR A 37 2.00 -8.47 7.10
CA THR A 37 3.41 -8.83 7.07
C THR A 37 4.01 -8.68 8.45
N THR A 38 4.85 -9.63 8.83
CA THR A 38 5.69 -9.51 10.02
C THR A 38 7.14 -9.42 9.58
N SER A 39 7.87 -8.41 10.06
CA SER A 39 9.29 -8.23 9.78
C SER A 39 10.03 -7.72 11.03
N GLN A 40 11.37 -7.73 10.96
CA GLN A 40 12.22 -7.10 11.97
C GLN A 40 12.72 -5.80 11.37
N CYS A 41 12.29 -4.67 11.93
CA CYS A 41 12.64 -3.35 11.42
C CYS A 41 13.27 -2.52 12.55
N PRO A 42 14.49 -1.99 12.39
CA PRO A 42 15.07 -1.09 13.37
C PRO A 42 14.34 0.26 13.32
N PRO A 43 13.92 0.84 14.47
CA PRO A 43 13.25 2.14 14.47
C PRO A 43 14.08 3.27 13.85
N ARG A 44 15.40 3.13 13.95
CA ARG A 44 16.45 3.95 13.30
C ARG A 44 17.61 3.02 12.96
N GLU A 45 18.37 3.30 11.92
CA GLU A 45 19.45 2.41 11.42
C GLU A 45 20.45 1.94 12.51
N ASP A 46 20.66 2.74 13.55
CA ASP A 46 21.60 2.50 14.64
C ASP A 46 21.02 1.73 15.84
N LEU A 47 19.72 1.39 15.81
CA LEU A 47 19.02 0.73 16.90
C LEU A 47 18.73 -0.74 16.59
N ALA A 48 18.55 -1.52 17.66
CA ALA A 48 18.17 -2.93 17.54
C ALA A 48 16.83 -3.07 16.80
N PRO A 49 16.69 -4.05 15.89
CA PRO A 49 15.42 -4.34 15.23
C PRO A 49 14.31 -4.68 16.24
N ILE A 50 13.11 -4.18 15.95
CA ILE A 50 11.90 -4.57 16.66
C ILE A 50 10.98 -5.35 15.72
N ALA A 51 10.20 -6.26 16.29
CA ALA A 51 9.16 -6.96 15.54
C ALA A 51 8.07 -5.96 15.16
N VAL A 52 7.84 -5.77 13.87
CA VAL A 52 6.76 -4.95 13.32
C VAL A 52 5.75 -5.83 12.61
N ARG A 53 4.48 -5.41 12.67
CA ARG A 53 3.40 -6.01 11.91
C ARG A 53 2.69 -4.94 11.10
N GLU A 54 2.71 -5.09 9.79
CA GLU A 54 2.15 -4.14 8.83
C GLU A 54 0.95 -4.80 8.14
N ARG A 55 -0.13 -4.05 7.97
CA ARG A 55 -1.28 -4.49 7.17
C ARG A 55 -1.34 -3.65 5.90
N GLY A 56 -1.23 -4.32 4.76
CA GLY A 56 -1.51 -3.72 3.48
C GLY A 56 -3.00 -3.44 3.33
N PHE A 57 -3.32 -2.33 2.67
CA PHE A 57 -4.67 -2.03 2.22
C PHE A 57 -4.66 -1.86 0.71
N MET A 58 -5.59 -2.52 0.04
CA MET A 58 -5.89 -2.22 -1.36
C MET A 58 -6.57 -0.85 -1.47
N PRO A 59 -6.41 -0.12 -2.58
CA PRO A 59 -7.06 1.19 -2.77
C PRO A 59 -8.57 1.15 -2.51
N THR A 60 -9.24 0.06 -2.89
CA THR A 60 -10.68 -0.13 -2.63
C THR A 60 -11.02 -0.27 -1.15
N GLU A 61 -10.15 -0.91 -0.36
CA GLU A 61 -10.34 -1.01 1.10
C GLU A 61 -10.17 0.35 1.77
N LEU A 62 -9.19 1.16 1.33
CA LEU A 62 -9.01 2.53 1.80
C LEU A 62 -10.26 3.39 1.52
N VAL A 63 -10.81 3.32 0.31
CA VAL A 63 -12.05 4.02 -0.06
C VAL A 63 -13.23 3.57 0.82
N LEU A 64 -13.32 2.26 1.11
CA LEU A 64 -14.34 1.72 2.01
C LEU A 64 -14.18 2.23 3.44
N LEU A 65 -12.96 2.25 3.98
CA LEU A 65 -12.68 2.79 5.31
C LEU A 65 -13.10 4.25 5.43
N LEU A 66 -12.78 5.07 4.42
CA LEU A 66 -13.20 6.47 4.37
C LEU A 66 -14.72 6.60 4.37
N ARG A 67 -15.42 5.79 3.56
CA ARG A 67 -16.89 5.80 3.53
C ARG A 67 -17.51 5.38 4.85
N LEU A 68 -16.96 4.37 5.51
CA LEU A 68 -17.40 3.94 6.85
C LEU A 68 -17.17 5.03 7.90
N ALA A 69 -16.12 5.84 7.73
CA ALA A 69 -15.87 7.04 8.53
C ALA A 69 -16.75 8.25 8.12
N GLY A 70 -17.66 8.09 7.15
CA GLY A 70 -18.55 9.15 6.69
C GLY A 70 -17.96 10.06 5.61
N LEU A 71 -16.84 9.70 5.00
CA LEU A 71 -16.15 10.48 3.96
C LEU A 71 -16.24 9.82 2.58
N THR A 72 -16.62 10.59 1.57
CA THR A 72 -16.50 10.18 0.17
C THR A 72 -15.17 10.70 -0.37
N ALA A 73 -14.27 9.78 -0.72
CA ALA A 73 -13.01 10.10 -1.39
C ALA A 73 -13.29 10.58 -2.82
N LEU A 74 -12.85 11.80 -3.14
CA LEU A 74 -12.91 12.39 -4.48
C LEU A 74 -11.63 12.10 -5.24
N ASN A 75 -10.47 12.20 -4.57
CA ASN A 75 -9.17 11.91 -5.14
C ASN A 75 -8.23 11.31 -4.09
N ILE A 76 -7.32 10.45 -4.55
CA ILE A 76 -6.18 9.92 -3.79
C ILE A 76 -4.93 10.25 -4.58
N TRP A 77 -3.98 10.93 -3.95
CA TRP A 77 -2.75 11.42 -4.59
C TRP A 77 -1.53 11.14 -3.73
N GLY A 78 -0.37 11.14 -4.37
CA GLY A 78 0.92 11.21 -3.69
C GLY A 78 1.22 12.63 -3.19
N GLY A 79 2.38 12.79 -2.58
CA GLY A 79 2.85 13.99 -1.91
C GLY A 79 2.86 13.86 -0.38
N THR A 80 3.75 14.61 0.26
CA THR A 80 3.89 14.66 1.71
C THR A 80 3.11 15.82 2.32
N ALA A 81 2.86 15.76 3.63
CA ALA A 81 2.41 16.91 4.40
C ALA A 81 3.37 18.11 4.18
N GLY A 82 2.91 19.12 3.43
CA GLY A 82 3.69 20.31 3.07
C GLY A 82 4.03 20.45 1.58
N ASN A 83 3.87 19.39 0.78
CA ASN A 83 4.04 19.43 -0.68
C ASN A 83 2.91 18.70 -1.42
N TRP A 84 1.71 19.28 -1.37
CA TRP A 84 0.50 18.69 -1.94
C TRP A 84 0.42 18.86 -3.46
N GLY A 85 1.23 18.10 -4.18
CA GLY A 85 1.43 18.24 -5.63
C GLY A 85 0.32 17.68 -6.53
N ARG A 86 -0.70 17.01 -5.99
CA ARG A 86 -1.71 16.25 -6.76
C ARG A 86 -1.05 15.31 -7.78
N ILE A 87 -0.01 14.62 -7.35
CA ILE A 87 0.80 13.74 -8.19
C ILE A 87 0.30 12.29 -8.11
N ALA A 88 0.77 11.47 -9.05
CA ALA A 88 0.61 10.02 -8.97
C ALA A 88 1.27 9.50 -7.69
N LEU A 89 0.76 8.38 -7.17
CA LEU A 89 1.36 7.72 -6.01
C LEU A 89 2.75 7.19 -6.39
N ASP A 90 3.75 7.55 -5.59
CA ASP A 90 5.06 6.91 -5.61
C ASP A 90 5.06 5.72 -4.64
N LEU A 91 5.69 4.61 -5.03
CA LEU A 91 5.76 3.40 -4.21
C LEU A 91 6.65 3.57 -2.98
N ASP A 92 7.59 4.53 -3.03
CA ASP A 92 8.46 4.86 -1.90
C ASP A 92 7.85 5.91 -0.96
N GLU A 93 6.60 6.33 -1.22
CA GLU A 93 5.93 7.35 -0.43
C GLU A 93 5.32 6.77 0.86
N ILE A 94 5.64 7.40 1.99
CA ILE A 94 5.18 6.96 3.32
C ILE A 94 3.79 7.52 3.66
N GLU A 95 3.32 8.52 2.91
CA GLU A 95 2.07 9.23 3.13
C GLU A 95 1.23 9.25 1.85
N ILE A 96 -0.09 9.29 2.01
CA ILE A 96 -1.03 9.53 0.91
C ILE A 96 -1.92 10.73 1.25
N MET A 97 -2.26 11.53 0.25
CA MET A 97 -3.22 12.62 0.39
C MET A 97 -4.58 12.19 -0.13
N ILE A 98 -5.61 12.40 0.67
CA ILE A 98 -7.00 12.14 0.30
C ILE A 98 -7.76 13.46 0.28
N VAL A 99 -8.34 13.80 -0.87
CA VAL A 99 -9.35 14.85 -0.96
C VAL A 99 -10.71 14.18 -0.88
N GLY A 100 -11.51 14.55 0.11
CA GLY A 100 -12.83 13.99 0.32
C GLY A 100 -13.84 15.02 0.81
N CYS A 101 -15.10 14.62 0.79
CA CYS A 101 -16.22 15.39 1.34
C CYS A 101 -17.07 14.50 2.25
N LYS A 102 -17.94 15.10 3.06
CA LYS A 102 -18.87 14.33 3.88
C LYS A 102 -19.86 13.59 2.99
N THR A 103 -20.05 12.30 3.25
CA THR A 103 -20.87 11.42 2.40
C THR A 103 -22.33 11.86 2.31
N ALA A 104 -22.90 12.40 3.39
CA ALA A 104 -24.27 12.92 3.38
C ALA A 104 -24.44 14.19 2.50
N GLU A 105 -23.34 14.87 2.17
CA GLU A 105 -23.33 16.10 1.37
C GLU A 105 -22.92 15.82 -0.08
N TYR A 106 -22.47 14.60 -0.40
CA TYR A 106 -22.10 14.23 -1.76
C TYR A 106 -23.34 13.82 -2.57
N THR A 107 -23.80 14.70 -3.44
CA THR A 107 -24.71 14.36 -4.55
C THR A 107 -23.93 14.44 -5.85
N ALA A 108 -24.02 13.42 -6.71
CA ALA A 108 -23.32 13.34 -8.00
C ALA A 108 -23.59 14.54 -8.95
N ALA A 109 -24.56 15.40 -8.62
CA ALA A 109 -24.85 16.65 -9.31
C ALA A 109 -23.83 17.78 -9.05
N SER A 110 -22.95 17.65 -8.04
CA SER A 110 -21.94 18.66 -7.71
C SER A 110 -20.70 18.65 -8.63
N CYS A 111 -20.64 17.73 -9.60
CA CYS A 111 -19.46 17.48 -10.42
C CYS A 111 -19.34 18.38 -11.67
N VAL A 112 -20.23 19.34 -11.89
CA VAL A 112 -20.21 20.22 -13.07
C VAL A 112 -19.82 21.65 -12.67
N SER A 113 -18.62 21.81 -12.12
CA SER A 113 -17.96 23.12 -12.08
C SER A 113 -16.51 22.97 -11.61
N THR A 114 -15.61 22.53 -12.50
CA THR A 114 -14.21 22.99 -12.49
C THR A 114 -13.60 22.82 -13.87
#